data_AF-A0A3P1BYV5-F1
#
_entry.id   AF-A0A3P1BYV5-F1
#
_cell.length_a   1.000
_cell.length_b   1.000
_cell.length_c   1.000
_cell.angle_alpha   90.00
_cell.angle_beta   90.00
_cell.angle_gamma   90.00
#
_symmetry.space_group_name_H-M   'P 1'
#
loop_
_entity.id
_entity.type
_entity.pdbx_description
1 polymer ?
#
loop_
_entity_poly.entity_id
_entity_poly.type
_entity_poly.pdbx_seq_one_letter_code
_entity_poly.pdbx_strand_id
1 'polypeptide(L)'
;MKIKPLVCLLIYSLIGMLSYPLRAQTLHFIVFADTDDPNIGSPNRKTYNYLTQDLAPVIAKQAGLALSVSGHIGANFRLANLNKILTALKPEADDVIFFYFAGHGFNNQLNEYPSLVFNTGLDIETNAMSLLNVYRKLQGLNARMTIVIGEASNKDHIARTKSGSQSDMFSPTGLANPLDKKTSILYDTQRIQKLFRATQGGLLVSSCKRGQFSYSNATGGWMNLAWRNAFQKVINDDKKKDGEPASWTTLINQVVNETKESAREAVTEQEPQFINELASMPTKRFALVLGNSAYQHVSSLESRPVNDA
;
A
#
# COMPACT_ATOMS: atom_id res chain seq x y z
N MET A 1 -17.76 54.38 -24.18
CA MET A 1 -16.62 54.06 -23.30
C MET A 1 -15.61 53.24 -24.09
N LYS A 2 -14.44 53.79 -24.46
CA LYS A 2 -13.42 53.05 -25.23
C LYS A 2 -12.55 52.27 -24.25
N ILE A 3 -12.73 50.95 -24.17
CA ILE A 3 -11.90 50.07 -23.36
C ILE A 3 -10.50 50.08 -23.97
N LYS A 4 -9.48 50.43 -23.17
CA LYS A 4 -8.09 50.53 -23.64
C LYS A 4 -7.57 49.11 -23.98
N PRO A 5 -6.81 48.93 -25.08
CA PRO A 5 -6.33 47.61 -25.52
C PRO A 5 -5.49 46.86 -24.46
N LEU A 6 -4.85 47.60 -23.54
CA LEU A 6 -4.10 47.03 -22.41
C LEU A 6 -5.00 46.31 -21.39
N VAL A 7 -6.26 46.74 -21.22
CA VAL A 7 -7.23 46.12 -20.32
C VAL A 7 -7.75 44.80 -20.90
N CYS A 8 -7.95 44.73 -22.22
CA CYS A 8 -8.29 43.48 -22.91
C CYS A 8 -7.18 42.43 -22.79
N LEU A 9 -5.90 42.83 -22.85
CA LEU A 9 -4.76 41.92 -22.76
C LEU A 9 -4.59 41.31 -21.36
N LEU A 10 -4.86 42.10 -20.31
CA LEU A 10 -4.90 41.62 -18.92
C LEU A 10 -6.04 40.61 -18.70
N ILE A 11 -7.23 40.86 -19.25
CA ILE A 11 -8.40 39.96 -19.14
C ILE A 11 -8.14 38.63 -19.87
N TYR A 12 -7.53 38.63 -21.06
CA TYR A 12 -7.16 37.39 -21.75
C TYR A 12 -6.07 36.59 -21.01
N SER A 13 -5.11 37.26 -20.34
CA SER A 13 -4.14 36.56 -19.50
C SER A 13 -4.77 35.94 -18.24
N LEU A 14 -5.79 36.59 -17.67
CA LEU A 14 -6.49 36.12 -16.48
C LEU A 14 -7.40 34.92 -16.80
N ILE A 15 -8.08 34.94 -17.95
CA ILE A 15 -8.93 33.83 -18.42
C ILE A 15 -8.08 32.61 -18.85
N GLY A 16 -6.88 32.85 -19.41
CA GLY A 16 -5.92 31.79 -19.75
C GLY A 16 -5.34 31.05 -18.54
N MET A 17 -5.24 31.70 -17.37
CA MET A 17 -4.76 31.07 -16.12
C MET A 17 -5.84 30.25 -15.38
N LEU A 18 -7.12 30.46 -15.68
CA LEU A 18 -8.25 29.81 -14.99
C LEU A 18 -8.69 28.48 -15.61
N SER A 19 -8.00 28.01 -16.66
CA SER A 19 -8.40 26.82 -17.43
C SER A 19 -7.52 25.59 -17.21
N TYR A 20 -6.78 25.51 -16.10
CA TYR A 20 -6.17 24.23 -15.73
C TYR A 20 -7.27 23.32 -15.19
N PRO A 21 -7.55 22.17 -15.81
CA PRO A 21 -8.43 21.20 -15.17
C PRO A 21 -7.78 20.85 -13.84
N LEU A 22 -8.48 21.12 -12.73
CA LEU A 22 -8.20 20.53 -11.44
C LEU A 22 -8.35 19.02 -11.61
N ARG A 23 -7.28 18.34 -12.06
CA ARG A 23 -7.24 16.89 -12.13
C ARG A 23 -7.23 16.37 -10.71
N ALA A 24 -8.31 15.68 -10.34
CA ALA A 24 -8.36 15.00 -9.06
C ALA A 24 -7.20 13.98 -8.99
N GLN A 25 -6.40 14.08 -7.93
CA GLN A 25 -5.32 13.13 -7.65
C GLN A 25 -5.90 11.72 -7.51
N THR A 26 -5.25 10.73 -8.09
CA THR A 26 -5.76 9.35 -8.16
C THR A 26 -4.95 8.40 -7.28
N LEU A 27 -5.67 7.53 -6.57
CA LEU A 27 -5.15 6.32 -5.95
C LEU A 27 -5.27 5.17 -6.96
N HIS A 28 -4.14 4.77 -7.56
CA HIS A 28 -4.02 3.58 -8.40
C HIS A 28 -3.76 2.36 -7.53
N PHE A 29 -4.80 1.59 -7.22
CA PHE A 29 -4.78 0.45 -6.31
C PHE A 29 -4.75 -0.86 -7.10
N ILE A 30 -3.58 -1.48 -7.21
CA ILE A 30 -3.32 -2.65 -8.04
C ILE A 30 -3.15 -3.87 -7.12
N VAL A 31 -3.96 -4.91 -7.31
CA VAL A 31 -3.92 -6.12 -6.48
C VAL A 31 -3.80 -7.35 -7.35
N PHE A 32 -2.81 -8.19 -7.07
CA PHE A 32 -2.70 -9.54 -7.60
C PHE A 32 -2.88 -10.53 -6.45
N ALA A 33 -3.84 -11.44 -6.56
CA ALA A 33 -4.07 -12.48 -5.57
C ALA A 33 -4.28 -13.85 -6.23
N ASP A 34 -3.49 -14.83 -5.83
CA ASP A 34 -3.61 -16.21 -6.30
C ASP A 34 -4.78 -16.91 -5.59
N THR A 35 -6.00 -16.67 -6.07
CA THR A 35 -7.24 -17.14 -5.41
C THR A 35 -7.68 -18.53 -5.80
N ASP A 36 -7.05 -19.10 -6.82
CA ASP A 36 -7.42 -20.40 -7.40
C ASP A 36 -6.43 -21.50 -6.96
N ASP A 37 -5.37 -21.14 -6.23
CA ASP A 37 -4.49 -22.09 -5.56
C ASP A 37 -5.26 -22.93 -4.52
N PRO A 38 -5.09 -24.26 -4.51
CA PRO A 38 -5.84 -25.16 -3.63
C PRO A 38 -5.51 -25.00 -2.14
N ASN A 39 -4.33 -24.49 -1.78
CA ASN A 39 -3.87 -24.37 -0.39
C ASN A 39 -4.04 -22.95 0.16
N ILE A 40 -3.71 -21.93 -0.64
CA ILE A 40 -3.70 -20.53 -0.21
C ILE A 40 -4.79 -19.67 -0.89
N GLY A 41 -5.59 -20.23 -1.80
CA GLY A 41 -6.58 -19.47 -2.56
C GLY A 41 -7.69 -18.86 -1.70
N SER A 42 -8.19 -19.60 -0.70
CA SER A 42 -9.21 -19.10 0.24
C SER A 42 -8.73 -17.91 1.08
N PRO A 43 -7.58 -17.97 1.79
CA PRO A 43 -7.04 -16.80 2.47
C PRO A 43 -6.71 -15.64 1.52
N ASN A 44 -6.12 -15.92 0.35
CA ASN A 44 -5.81 -14.88 -0.66
C ASN A 44 -7.08 -14.16 -1.15
N ARG A 45 -8.20 -14.87 -1.28
CA ARG A 45 -9.49 -14.27 -1.63
C ARG A 45 -10.01 -13.32 -0.55
N LYS A 46 -9.80 -13.65 0.73
CA LYS A 46 -10.17 -12.75 1.84
C LYS A 46 -9.29 -11.50 1.86
N THR A 47 -7.98 -11.67 1.66
CA THR A 47 -7.02 -10.58 1.45
C THR A 47 -7.47 -9.67 0.30
N TYR A 48 -7.77 -10.25 -0.86
CA TYR A 48 -8.24 -9.52 -2.05
C TYR A 48 -9.52 -8.71 -1.79
N ASN A 49 -10.53 -9.34 -1.19
CA ASN A 49 -11.80 -8.68 -0.90
C ASN A 49 -11.60 -7.50 0.07
N TYR A 50 -10.86 -7.71 1.17
CA TYR A 50 -10.55 -6.63 2.11
C TYR A 50 -9.84 -5.47 1.42
N LEU A 51 -8.82 -5.74 0.61
CA LEU A 51 -8.04 -4.70 -0.05
C LEU A 51 -8.88 -3.88 -1.04
N THR A 52 -9.66 -4.57 -1.87
CA THR A 52 -10.38 -3.94 -3.01
C THR A 52 -11.77 -3.39 -2.64
N GLN A 53 -12.44 -3.99 -1.67
CA GLN A 53 -13.82 -3.64 -1.30
C GLN A 53 -13.87 -2.77 -0.04
N ASP A 54 -12.89 -2.90 0.87
CA ASP A 54 -12.87 -2.13 2.13
C ASP A 54 -11.77 -1.07 2.14
N LEU A 55 -10.51 -1.47 2.04
CA LEU A 55 -9.37 -0.57 2.27
C LEU A 55 -9.24 0.51 1.21
N ALA A 56 -9.25 0.13 -0.08
CA ALA A 56 -9.04 1.09 -1.16
C ALA A 56 -10.16 2.16 -1.23
N PRO A 57 -11.46 1.81 -1.14
CA PRO A 57 -12.54 2.81 -1.07
C PRO A 57 -12.43 3.73 0.14
N VAL A 58 -12.07 3.21 1.30
CA VAL A 58 -11.89 4.01 2.51
C VAL A 58 -10.75 5.01 2.35
N ILE A 59 -9.57 4.55 1.91
CA ILE A 59 -8.43 5.45 1.70
C ILE A 59 -8.79 6.54 0.71
N ALA A 60 -9.35 6.17 -0.46
CA ALA A 60 -9.69 7.13 -1.49
C ALA A 60 -10.68 8.19 -0.98
N LYS A 61 -11.76 7.76 -0.33
CA LYS A 61 -12.79 8.65 0.22
C LYS A 61 -12.20 9.60 1.26
N GLN A 62 -11.46 9.07 2.24
CA GLN A 62 -10.95 9.86 3.37
C GLN A 62 -9.77 10.76 2.97
N ALA A 63 -8.94 10.32 2.02
CA ALA A 63 -7.84 11.12 1.49
C ALA A 63 -8.28 12.15 0.43
N GLY A 64 -9.53 12.12 -0.04
CA GLY A 64 -9.99 12.97 -1.13
C GLY A 64 -9.27 12.66 -2.46
N LEU A 65 -9.08 11.38 -2.75
CA LEU A 65 -8.47 10.87 -3.99
C LEU A 65 -9.54 10.22 -4.87
N ALA A 66 -9.41 10.40 -6.19
CA ALA A 66 -10.11 9.53 -7.13
C ALA A 66 -9.58 8.10 -6.97
N LEU A 67 -10.44 7.08 -7.15
CA LEU A 67 -10.06 5.69 -6.99
C LEU A 67 -10.00 4.98 -8.34
N SER A 68 -8.87 4.31 -8.61
CA SER A 68 -8.70 3.39 -9.73
C SER A 68 -8.26 2.04 -9.18
N VAL A 69 -9.15 1.04 -9.16
CA VAL A 69 -8.83 -0.32 -8.69
C VAL A 69 -8.54 -1.23 -9.88
N SER A 70 -7.42 -1.93 -9.85
CA SER A 70 -7.03 -2.96 -10.81
C SER A 70 -6.81 -4.29 -10.09
N GLY A 71 -7.84 -5.13 -10.04
CA GLY A 71 -7.82 -6.44 -9.36
C GLY A 71 -7.56 -7.60 -10.32
N HIS A 72 -6.59 -8.46 -9.99
CA HIS A 72 -6.12 -9.56 -10.81
C HIS A 72 -6.15 -10.87 -10.03
N ILE A 73 -7.16 -11.67 -10.31
CA ILE A 73 -7.40 -13.00 -9.73
C ILE A 73 -7.74 -14.01 -10.83
N GLY A 74 -7.69 -15.30 -10.52
CA GLY A 74 -7.97 -16.39 -11.45
C GLY A 74 -7.27 -16.24 -12.80
N ALA A 75 -8.01 -16.27 -13.91
CA ALA A 75 -7.43 -16.12 -15.26
C ALA A 75 -6.64 -14.81 -15.47
N ASN A 76 -6.92 -13.77 -14.69
CA ASN A 76 -6.23 -12.47 -14.77
C ASN A 76 -4.96 -12.40 -13.92
N PHE A 77 -4.73 -13.37 -13.02
CA PHE A 77 -3.50 -13.49 -12.24
C PHE A 77 -2.37 -14.02 -13.14
N ARG A 78 -1.76 -13.13 -13.93
CA ARG A 78 -0.76 -13.46 -14.97
C ARG A 78 0.32 -12.40 -15.05
N LEU A 79 1.57 -12.82 -15.26
CA LEU A 79 2.71 -11.91 -15.45
C LEU A 79 2.49 -10.97 -16.64
N ALA A 80 1.85 -11.45 -17.71
CA ALA A 80 1.49 -10.64 -18.86
C ALA A 80 0.59 -9.45 -18.49
N ASN A 81 -0.33 -9.61 -17.53
CA ASN A 81 -1.19 -8.52 -17.08
C ASN A 81 -0.42 -7.51 -16.22
N LEU A 82 0.51 -7.97 -15.38
CA LEU A 82 1.42 -7.05 -14.68
C LEU A 82 2.24 -6.23 -15.68
N ASN A 83 2.82 -6.88 -16.70
CA ASN A 83 3.60 -6.18 -17.74
C ASN A 83 2.75 -5.15 -18.51
N LYS A 84 1.49 -5.46 -18.81
CA LYS A 84 0.55 -4.50 -19.41
C LYS A 84 0.34 -3.28 -18.51
N ILE A 85 0.12 -3.48 -17.22
CA ILE A 85 -0.06 -2.38 -16.25
C ILE A 85 1.21 -1.53 -16.17
N LEU A 86 2.38 -2.15 -16.01
CA LEU A 86 3.66 -1.44 -15.94
C LEU A 86 3.93 -0.59 -17.19
N THR A 87 3.42 -1.02 -18.35
CA THR A 87 3.55 -0.29 -19.61
C THR A 87 2.49 0.81 -19.76
N ALA A 88 1.23 0.51 -19.43
CA ALA A 88 0.08 1.37 -19.68
C ALA A 88 -0.15 2.42 -18.60
N LEU A 89 0.26 2.17 -17.36
CA LEU A 89 0.07 3.10 -16.25
C LEU A 89 0.89 4.39 -16.49
N LYS A 90 0.22 5.52 -16.38
CA LYS A 90 0.77 6.87 -16.54
C LYS A 90 0.20 7.73 -15.41
N PRO A 91 0.74 7.61 -14.18
CA PRO A 91 0.25 8.37 -13.05
C PRO A 91 0.63 9.85 -13.23
N GLU A 92 -0.19 10.74 -12.68
CA GLU A 92 0.19 12.15 -12.53
C GLU A 92 1.15 12.33 -11.35
N ALA A 93 1.87 13.45 -11.32
CA ALA A 93 2.92 13.70 -10.33
C ALA A 93 2.45 13.75 -8.86
N ASP A 94 1.14 13.91 -8.63
CA ASP A 94 0.54 13.94 -7.29
C ASP A 94 -0.24 12.65 -6.93
N ASP A 95 -0.30 11.69 -7.86
CA ASP A 95 -0.99 10.42 -7.67
C ASP A 95 -0.27 9.50 -6.66
N VAL A 96 -1.02 8.50 -6.19
CA VAL A 96 -0.52 7.42 -5.33
C VAL A 96 -0.65 6.11 -6.07
N ILE A 97 0.43 5.33 -6.12
CA ILE A 97 0.39 3.92 -6.54
C ILE A 97 0.43 3.05 -5.30
N PHE A 98 -0.51 2.13 -5.18
CA PHE A 98 -0.53 1.09 -4.15
C PHE A 98 -0.62 -0.27 -4.84
N PHE A 99 0.46 -1.04 -4.80
CA PHE A 99 0.53 -2.40 -5.33
C PHE A 99 0.55 -3.41 -4.20
N TYR A 100 -0.27 -4.44 -4.30
CA TYR A 100 -0.28 -5.57 -3.37
C TYR A 100 -0.28 -6.90 -4.13
N PHE A 101 0.60 -7.81 -3.74
CA PHE A 101 0.63 -9.19 -4.22
C PHE A 101 0.40 -10.16 -3.07
N ALA A 102 -0.49 -11.14 -3.26
CA ALA A 102 -0.70 -12.28 -2.37
C ALA A 102 -0.63 -13.58 -3.17
N GLY A 103 0.34 -14.44 -2.87
CA GLY A 103 0.51 -15.68 -3.62
C GLY A 103 1.84 -16.38 -3.36
N HIS A 104 2.20 -17.28 -4.27
CA HIS A 104 3.48 -17.97 -4.20
C HIS A 104 4.66 -17.04 -4.48
N GLY A 105 5.77 -17.35 -3.83
CA GLY A 105 7.05 -16.72 -4.08
C GLY A 105 8.21 -17.63 -3.73
N PHE A 106 9.39 -17.19 -4.14
CA PHE A 106 10.65 -17.84 -3.81
C PHE A 106 11.78 -16.81 -3.84
N ASN A 107 12.88 -17.10 -3.15
CA ASN A 107 14.12 -16.39 -3.36
C ASN A 107 14.89 -17.02 -4.52
N ASN A 108 15.21 -16.21 -5.53
CA ASN A 108 16.00 -16.62 -6.70
C ASN A 108 17.50 -16.27 -6.55
N GLN A 109 17.92 -15.89 -5.35
CA GLN A 109 19.29 -15.53 -4.96
C GLN A 109 19.88 -14.28 -5.63
N LEU A 110 19.10 -13.56 -6.45
CA LEU A 110 19.56 -12.31 -7.10
C LEU A 110 19.47 -11.09 -6.17
N ASN A 111 18.57 -11.11 -5.18
CA ASN A 111 18.45 -10.09 -4.15
C ASN A 111 17.71 -10.62 -2.91
N GLU A 112 17.58 -9.77 -1.89
CA GLU A 112 16.97 -10.11 -0.60
C GLU A 112 15.44 -10.22 -0.63
N TYR A 113 14.77 -9.83 -1.72
CA TYR A 113 13.30 -9.83 -1.83
C TYR A 113 12.79 -11.00 -2.69
N PRO A 114 11.55 -11.47 -2.45
CA PRO A 114 11.01 -12.61 -3.17
C PRO A 114 10.76 -12.29 -4.65
N SER A 115 10.89 -13.31 -5.48
CA SER A 115 10.28 -13.38 -6.80
C SER A 115 8.83 -13.81 -6.66
N LEU A 116 7.92 -12.98 -7.17
CA LEU A 116 6.47 -13.17 -7.13
C LEU A 116 6.06 -14.05 -8.32
N VAL A 117 5.33 -15.13 -8.06
CA VAL A 117 4.93 -16.10 -9.09
C VAL A 117 3.53 -15.77 -9.58
N PHE A 118 3.37 -15.49 -10.88
CA PHE A 118 2.09 -15.11 -11.48
C PHE A 118 1.45 -16.24 -12.32
N ASN A 119 1.84 -17.49 -12.08
CA ASN A 119 1.28 -18.66 -12.77
C ASN A 119 1.63 -19.95 -12.01
N THR A 120 0.74 -20.94 -12.05
CA THR A 120 0.94 -22.28 -11.50
C THR A 120 1.56 -23.28 -12.49
N GLY A 121 2.10 -22.80 -13.61
CA GLY A 121 2.74 -23.62 -14.65
C GLY A 121 4.14 -24.14 -14.27
N LEU A 122 4.68 -25.06 -15.09
CA LEU A 122 5.92 -25.81 -14.84
C LEU A 122 7.19 -24.94 -14.78
N ASP A 123 7.21 -23.77 -15.43
CA ASP A 123 8.35 -22.86 -15.41
C ASP A 123 8.03 -21.63 -14.56
N ILE A 124 8.34 -21.79 -13.27
CA ILE A 124 8.11 -20.77 -12.25
C ILE A 124 9.00 -19.54 -12.51
N GLU A 125 10.19 -19.71 -13.08
CA GLU A 125 11.13 -18.60 -13.32
C GLU A 125 10.65 -17.68 -14.43
N THR A 126 10.15 -18.22 -15.55
CA THR A 126 9.62 -17.39 -16.65
C THR A 126 8.29 -16.72 -16.33
N ASN A 127 7.59 -17.18 -15.29
CA ASN A 127 6.34 -16.60 -14.82
C ASN A 127 6.48 -15.77 -13.54
N ALA A 128 7.72 -15.43 -13.14
CA ALA A 128 7.99 -14.65 -11.95
C ALA A 128 8.59 -13.27 -12.22
N MET A 129 8.36 -12.36 -11.29
CA MET A 129 9.06 -11.07 -11.25
C MET A 129 9.49 -10.76 -9.81
N SER A 130 10.75 -10.36 -9.62
CA SER A 130 11.24 -9.88 -8.32
C SER A 130 10.38 -8.71 -7.82
N LEU A 131 9.94 -8.79 -6.57
CA LEU A 131 9.20 -7.73 -5.89
C LEU A 131 9.97 -6.39 -5.91
N LEU A 132 11.30 -6.45 -5.77
CA LEU A 132 12.17 -5.27 -5.88
C LEU A 132 12.10 -4.66 -7.29
N ASN A 133 12.01 -5.48 -8.34
CA ASN A 133 11.87 -5.01 -9.71
C ASN A 133 10.50 -4.34 -9.94
N VAL A 134 9.42 -4.93 -9.40
CA VAL A 134 8.08 -4.30 -9.41
C VAL A 134 8.14 -2.92 -8.75
N TYR A 135 8.75 -2.83 -7.56
CA TYR A 135 8.94 -1.58 -6.83
C TYR A 135 9.67 -0.53 -7.67
N ARG A 136 10.85 -0.86 -8.22
CA ARG A 136 11.65 0.10 -9.00
C ARG A 136 10.93 0.54 -10.27
N LYS A 137 10.22 -0.36 -10.95
CA LYS A 137 9.44 0.00 -12.15
C LYS A 137 8.28 0.94 -11.83
N LEU A 138 7.52 0.67 -10.77
CA LEU A 138 6.40 1.54 -10.36
C LEU A 138 6.89 2.88 -9.82
N GLN A 139 7.95 2.88 -9.01
CA GLN A 139 8.55 4.10 -8.48
C GLN A 139 9.08 5.00 -9.61
N GLY A 140 9.66 4.41 -10.66
CA GLY A 140 10.13 5.12 -11.85
C GLY A 140 9.03 5.78 -12.69
N LEU A 141 7.74 5.54 -12.39
CA LEU A 141 6.62 6.24 -13.02
C LEU A 141 6.38 7.65 -12.45
N ASN A 142 7.14 8.05 -11.42
CA ASN A 142 7.12 9.40 -10.83
C ASN A 142 5.76 9.85 -10.26
N ALA A 143 4.94 8.90 -9.79
CA ALA A 143 3.85 9.22 -8.87
C ALA A 143 4.41 9.82 -7.57
N ARG A 144 3.65 10.66 -6.87
CA ARG A 144 4.08 11.27 -5.60
C ARG A 144 4.45 10.22 -4.57
N MET A 145 3.67 9.15 -4.49
CA MET A 145 3.89 8.08 -3.53
C MET A 145 3.69 6.72 -4.20
N THR A 146 4.63 5.80 -3.97
CA THR A 146 4.56 4.42 -4.45
C THR A 146 4.71 3.45 -3.29
N ILE A 147 3.71 2.61 -3.07
CA ILE A 147 3.71 1.56 -2.04
C ILE A 147 3.61 0.22 -2.75
N VAL A 148 4.53 -0.70 -2.45
CA VAL A 148 4.59 -2.03 -3.04
C VAL A 148 4.73 -3.06 -1.92
N ILE A 149 3.74 -3.94 -1.82
CA ILE A 149 3.68 -4.97 -0.78
C ILE A 149 3.61 -6.34 -1.42
N GLY A 150 4.50 -7.25 -1.02
CA GLY A 150 4.53 -8.64 -1.47
C GLY A 150 4.33 -9.60 -0.30
N GLU A 151 3.17 -10.22 -0.24
CA GLU A 151 2.86 -11.34 0.64
C GLU A 151 3.16 -12.65 -0.08
N ALA A 152 4.41 -13.08 0.01
CA ALA A 152 4.93 -14.25 -0.69
C ALA A 152 6.14 -14.83 0.06
N SER A 153 6.32 -16.14 -0.01
CA SER A 153 7.49 -16.80 0.55
C SER A 153 8.79 -16.29 -0.09
N ASN A 154 9.85 -16.21 0.71
CA ASN A 154 11.17 -15.79 0.29
C ASN A 154 12.20 -16.88 0.61
N LYS A 155 11.76 -18.14 0.54
CA LYS A 155 12.56 -19.35 0.70
C LYS A 155 13.23 -19.71 -0.64
N ASP A 156 14.44 -20.22 -0.60
CA ASP A 156 15.18 -20.65 -1.79
C ASP A 156 14.42 -21.71 -2.59
N HIS A 157 14.29 -21.50 -3.90
CA HIS A 157 13.62 -22.43 -4.79
C HIS A 157 14.38 -23.74 -4.99
N ILE A 158 15.72 -23.71 -4.95
CA ILE A 158 16.59 -24.88 -5.11
C ILE A 158 16.38 -25.89 -3.96
N ALA A 159 15.97 -25.43 -2.77
CA ALA A 159 15.62 -26.31 -1.65
C ALA A 159 14.28 -27.03 -1.85
N ARG A 160 13.36 -26.46 -2.67
CA ARG A 160 12.02 -27.02 -2.92
C ARG A 160 12.03 -28.24 -3.85
N THR A 161 13.06 -28.44 -4.67
CA THR A 161 13.16 -29.63 -5.53
C THR A 161 13.64 -30.88 -4.79
N LYS A 162 14.15 -30.73 -3.56
CA LYS A 162 14.69 -31.84 -2.75
C LYS A 162 13.83 -32.22 -1.53
N SER A 163 12.97 -31.33 -1.06
CA SER A 163 12.08 -31.54 0.07
C SER A 163 10.64 -31.35 -0.40
N GLY A 164 9.86 -32.42 -0.37
CA GLY A 164 8.53 -32.48 -0.96
C GLY A 164 7.52 -31.47 -0.39
N SER A 165 6.46 -31.30 -1.18
CA SER A 165 5.15 -30.71 -0.94
C SER A 165 5.05 -29.20 -0.63
N GLN A 166 4.22 -28.55 -1.44
CA GLN A 166 3.79 -27.15 -1.36
C GLN A 166 2.75 -26.90 -0.23
N SER A 167 2.48 -27.93 0.59
CA SER A 167 1.42 -28.00 1.61
C SER A 167 1.68 -27.18 2.88
N ASP A 168 2.92 -26.78 3.14
CA ASP A 168 3.31 -26.29 4.47
C ASP A 168 3.09 -24.77 4.67
N MET A 169 2.52 -24.09 3.67
CA MET A 169 2.29 -22.64 3.68
C MET A 169 0.92 -22.23 4.27
N PHE A 170 0.03 -23.20 4.51
CA PHE A 170 -1.23 -23.01 5.22
C PHE A 170 -1.13 -23.65 6.60
N SER A 171 -1.22 -22.83 7.65
CA SER A 171 -1.22 -23.35 9.03
C SER A 171 -2.64 -23.32 9.59
N PRO A 172 -3.31 -24.49 9.74
CA PRO A 172 -4.64 -24.55 10.37
C PRO A 172 -4.60 -24.24 11.87
N THR A 173 -3.43 -24.36 12.51
CA THR A 173 -3.22 -24.13 13.95
C THR A 173 -2.55 -22.80 14.28
N GLY A 174 -1.91 -22.14 13.30
CA GLY A 174 -1.26 -20.86 13.49
C GLY A 174 -2.29 -19.75 13.66
N LEU A 175 -2.48 -19.32 14.91
CA LEU A 175 -3.33 -18.20 15.24
C LEU A 175 -2.69 -16.93 14.67
N ALA A 176 -3.35 -16.32 13.71
CA ALA A 176 -3.08 -14.92 13.42
C ALA A 176 -3.71 -14.09 14.52
N ASN A 177 -3.12 -12.95 14.84
CA ASN A 177 -3.71 -12.00 15.78
C ASN A 177 -5.17 -11.73 15.36
N PRO A 178 -6.15 -12.07 16.21
CA PRO A 178 -7.55 -11.91 15.85
C PRO A 178 -7.80 -10.45 15.48
N LEU A 179 -8.63 -10.23 14.46
CA LEU A 179 -9.06 -8.88 14.11
C LEU A 179 -9.65 -8.21 15.35
N ASP A 180 -9.18 -7.01 15.67
CA ASP A 180 -9.70 -6.28 16.82
C ASP A 180 -11.15 -5.85 16.53
N LYS A 181 -12.10 -6.65 17.03
CA LYS A 181 -13.55 -6.43 16.85
C LYS A 181 -14.10 -5.29 17.72
N LYS A 182 -13.29 -4.71 18.62
CA LYS A 182 -13.78 -3.77 19.65
C LYS A 182 -13.82 -2.30 19.24
N THR A 183 -13.20 -1.91 18.12
CA THR A 183 -13.27 -0.52 17.67
C THR A 183 -14.45 -0.33 16.71
N SER A 184 -15.42 0.49 17.09
CA SER A 184 -16.29 1.15 16.09
C SER A 184 -15.36 1.80 15.07
N ILE A 185 -15.40 1.37 13.81
CA ILE A 185 -14.45 1.82 12.78
C ILE A 185 -14.79 3.27 12.41
N LEU A 186 -14.28 4.22 13.18
CA LEU A 186 -14.34 5.65 12.88
C LEU A 186 -13.02 6.03 12.20
N TYR A 187 -13.00 5.96 10.88
CA TYR A 187 -11.83 6.37 10.10
C TYR A 187 -11.55 7.86 10.29
N ASP A 188 -10.46 8.20 10.99
CA ASP A 188 -9.99 9.58 11.13
C ASP A 188 -9.45 10.09 9.78
N THR A 189 -10.22 10.98 9.17
CA THR A 189 -9.90 11.63 7.89
C THR A 189 -8.54 12.32 7.91
N GLN A 190 -8.19 13.05 8.99
CA GLN A 190 -6.94 13.81 9.06
C GLN A 190 -5.74 12.87 9.12
N ARG A 191 -5.85 11.77 9.86
CA ARG A 191 -4.79 10.76 9.96
C ARG A 191 -4.57 10.02 8.64
N ILE A 192 -5.65 9.68 7.92
CA ILE A 192 -5.54 9.08 6.58
C ILE A 192 -4.94 10.10 5.60
N GLN A 193 -5.35 11.37 5.64
CA GLN A 193 -4.73 12.42 4.82
C GLN A 193 -3.25 12.61 5.17
N LYS A 194 -2.84 12.49 6.43
CA LYS A 194 -1.41 12.53 6.78
C LYS A 194 -0.63 11.43 6.08
N LEU A 195 -1.13 10.18 6.12
CA LEU A 195 -0.49 9.05 5.46
C LEU A 195 -0.49 9.20 3.92
N PHE A 196 -1.62 9.54 3.31
CA PHE A 196 -1.78 9.45 1.85
C PHE A 196 -1.68 10.78 1.10
N ARG A 197 -1.81 11.93 1.77
CA ARG A 197 -1.73 13.28 1.18
C ARG A 197 -0.52 14.07 1.63
N ALA A 198 0.01 13.83 2.83
CA ALA A 198 1.16 14.59 3.36
C ALA A 198 2.50 13.87 3.19
N THR A 199 2.51 12.73 2.50
CA THR A 199 3.70 11.88 2.31
C THR A 199 4.02 11.75 0.83
N GLN A 200 5.30 11.62 0.51
CA GLN A 200 5.83 11.31 -0.81
C GLN A 200 6.97 10.29 -0.70
N GLY A 201 7.39 9.71 -1.83
CA GLY A 201 8.50 8.77 -1.90
C GLY A 201 8.02 7.33 -2.12
N GLY A 202 8.83 6.36 -1.68
CA GLY A 202 8.58 4.95 -1.95
C GLY A 202 8.61 4.07 -0.70
N LEU A 203 7.77 3.04 -0.69
CA LEU A 203 7.73 2.02 0.33
C LEU A 203 7.66 0.64 -0.34
N LEU A 204 8.61 -0.22 -0.02
CA LEU A 204 8.62 -1.63 -0.39
C LEU A 204 8.51 -2.47 0.88
N VAL A 205 7.56 -3.40 0.95
CA VAL A 205 7.38 -4.33 2.07
C VAL A 205 7.27 -5.76 1.54
N SER A 206 8.01 -6.69 2.14
CA SER A 206 7.84 -8.13 1.92
C SER A 206 7.43 -8.80 3.22
N SER A 207 6.52 -9.78 3.15
CA SER A 207 5.99 -10.49 4.33
C SER A 207 7.01 -11.33 5.08
N CYS A 208 8.17 -11.62 4.49
CA CYS A 208 9.24 -12.37 5.12
C CYS A 208 10.62 -12.01 4.54
N LYS A 209 11.66 -12.10 5.39
CA LYS A 209 13.05 -11.97 4.94
C LYS A 209 13.51 -13.22 4.19
N ARG A 210 14.65 -13.11 3.52
CA ARG A 210 15.25 -14.23 2.79
C ARG A 210 15.40 -15.46 3.68
N GLY A 211 15.07 -16.63 3.13
CA GLY A 211 15.14 -17.91 3.82
C GLY A 211 13.88 -18.30 4.61
N GLN A 212 12.82 -17.48 4.58
CA GLN A 212 11.58 -17.74 5.34
C GLN A 212 10.36 -17.97 4.43
N PHE A 213 9.35 -18.63 5.00
CA PHE A 213 8.04 -18.78 4.39
C PHE A 213 7.13 -17.61 4.77
N SER A 214 6.12 -17.37 3.94
CA SER A 214 4.99 -16.50 4.27
C SER A 214 3.77 -17.36 4.54
N TYR A 215 3.16 -17.18 5.71
CA TYR A 215 2.07 -18.03 6.19
C TYR A 215 0.72 -17.35 6.11
N SER A 216 -0.31 -18.19 6.06
CA SER A 216 -1.70 -17.83 6.14
C SER A 216 -2.48 -18.84 6.97
N ASN A 217 -3.67 -18.44 7.38
CA ASN A 217 -4.64 -19.33 8.01
C ASN A 217 -6.04 -19.09 7.41
N ALA A 218 -7.07 -19.67 8.02
CA ALA A 218 -8.43 -19.55 7.50
C ALA A 218 -8.96 -18.09 7.43
N THR A 219 -8.38 -17.10 8.12
CA THR A 219 -8.86 -15.71 8.11
C THR A 219 -8.11 -14.79 7.15
N GLY A 220 -6.93 -15.19 6.67
CA GLY A 220 -6.11 -14.44 5.72
C GLY A 220 -4.62 -14.75 5.87
N GLY A 221 -3.78 -14.05 5.09
CA GLY A 221 -2.35 -14.04 5.32
C GLY A 221 -1.97 -13.27 6.58
N TRP A 222 -0.95 -13.72 7.30
CA TRP A 222 -0.60 -13.13 8.60
C TRP A 222 -0.17 -11.66 8.49
N MET A 223 0.60 -11.32 7.45
CA MET A 223 1.01 -9.92 7.24
C MET A 223 -0.20 -9.05 6.86
N ASN A 224 -1.14 -9.54 6.04
CA ASN A 224 -2.39 -8.83 5.77
C ASN A 224 -3.18 -8.55 7.05
N LEU A 225 -3.35 -9.56 7.91
CA LEU A 225 -4.08 -9.40 9.18
C LEU A 225 -3.36 -8.41 10.11
N ALA A 226 -2.03 -8.50 10.21
CA ALA A 226 -1.21 -7.52 10.92
C ALA A 226 -1.36 -6.11 10.34
N TRP A 227 -1.37 -5.98 9.01
CA TRP A 227 -1.62 -4.71 8.32
C TRP A 227 -2.97 -4.11 8.69
N ARG A 228 -4.01 -4.93 8.70
CA ARG A 228 -5.38 -4.50 9.05
C ARG A 228 -5.44 -3.93 10.46
N ASN A 229 -4.93 -4.70 11.41
CA ASN A 229 -4.91 -4.32 12.82
C ASN A 229 -4.05 -3.08 13.04
N ALA A 230 -2.84 -3.04 12.47
CA ALA A 230 -1.93 -1.90 12.57
C ALA A 230 -2.54 -0.64 11.95
N PHE A 231 -3.14 -0.74 10.76
CA PHE A 231 -3.78 0.38 10.09
C PHE A 231 -4.93 0.93 10.93
N GLN A 232 -5.82 0.07 11.43
CA GLN A 232 -6.90 0.46 12.33
C GLN A 232 -6.39 1.13 13.60
N LYS A 233 -5.36 0.58 14.25
CA LYS A 233 -4.76 1.18 15.44
C LYS A 233 -4.15 2.54 15.12
N VAL A 234 -3.39 2.67 14.03
CA VAL A 234 -2.75 3.93 13.63
C VAL A 234 -3.77 5.02 13.28
N ILE A 235 -4.91 4.68 12.65
CA ILE A 235 -5.92 5.67 12.27
C ILE A 235 -6.98 5.94 13.35
N ASN A 236 -7.14 5.06 14.35
CA ASN A 236 -8.13 5.20 15.43
C ASN A 236 -7.50 5.43 16.81
N ASP A 237 -6.21 5.77 16.90
CA ASP A 237 -5.53 5.93 18.21
C ASP A 237 -6.04 7.17 18.97
N ASP A 238 -7.15 6.99 19.68
CA ASP A 238 -7.79 7.98 20.54
C ASP A 238 -6.92 8.41 21.73
N LYS A 239 -5.83 7.68 22.03
CA LYS A 239 -4.88 8.06 23.09
C LYS A 239 -3.89 9.11 22.63
N LYS A 240 -3.80 9.36 21.32
CA LYS A 240 -3.02 10.46 20.72
C LYS A 240 -3.89 11.69 20.46
N LYS A 241 -4.81 11.98 21.40
CA LYS A 241 -5.71 13.14 21.34
C LYS A 241 -4.97 14.48 21.25
N ASP A 242 -3.68 14.52 21.58
CA ASP A 242 -2.81 15.68 21.39
C ASP A 242 -1.42 15.27 20.85
N GLY A 243 -1.17 15.48 19.55
CA GLY A 243 0.18 15.85 19.07
C GLY A 243 1.01 14.85 18.24
N GLU A 244 0.83 13.53 18.33
CA GLU A 244 1.62 12.60 17.50
C GLU A 244 0.89 12.18 16.21
N PRO A 245 1.34 12.65 15.02
CA PRO A 245 0.66 12.38 13.77
C PRO A 245 0.79 10.92 13.36
N ALA A 246 -0.23 10.39 12.67
CA ALA A 246 -0.15 9.09 12.00
C ALA A 246 1.08 9.08 11.06
N SER A 247 1.92 8.05 11.20
CA SER A 247 3.15 7.93 10.42
C SER A 247 3.29 6.55 9.80
N TRP A 248 3.87 6.49 8.61
CA TRP A 248 4.18 5.24 7.93
C TRP A 248 5.18 4.39 8.72
N THR A 249 6.15 4.99 9.39
CA THR A 249 7.10 4.28 10.24
C THR A 249 6.40 3.55 11.38
N THR A 250 5.47 4.22 12.08
CA THR A 250 4.68 3.58 13.15
C THR A 250 3.85 2.44 12.59
N LEU A 251 3.16 2.65 11.46
CA LEU A 251 2.35 1.62 10.80
C LEU A 251 3.18 0.39 10.46
N ILE A 252 4.30 0.55 9.75
CA ILE A 252 5.11 -0.57 9.29
C ILE A 252 5.80 -1.30 10.44
N ASN A 253 6.32 -0.59 11.45
CA ASN A 253 6.88 -1.24 12.63
C ASN A 253 5.84 -2.09 13.35
N GLN A 254 4.59 -1.62 13.38
CA GLN A 254 3.51 -2.38 13.98
C GLN A 254 3.13 -3.61 13.15
N VAL A 255 3.08 -3.50 11.82
CA VAL A 255 2.88 -4.66 10.93
C VAL A 255 3.98 -5.71 11.14
N VAL A 256 5.24 -5.29 11.22
CA VAL A 256 6.39 -6.19 11.50
C VAL A 256 6.19 -6.90 12.84
N ASN A 257 5.89 -6.15 13.89
CA ASN A 257 5.74 -6.70 15.24
C ASN A 257 4.60 -7.71 15.35
N GLU A 258 3.42 -7.36 14.81
CA GLU A 258 2.23 -8.23 14.86
C GLU A 258 2.42 -9.48 14.00
N THR A 259 3.09 -9.37 12.83
CA THR A 259 3.41 -10.56 12.02
C THR A 259 4.37 -11.50 12.74
N LYS A 260 5.42 -10.95 13.38
CA LYS A 260 6.38 -11.74 14.17
C LYS A 260 5.73 -12.39 15.39
N GLU A 261 4.74 -11.73 15.99
CA GLU A 261 3.95 -12.29 17.09
C GLU A 261 3.15 -13.52 16.63
N SER A 262 2.37 -13.41 15.55
CA SER A 262 1.64 -14.56 14.99
C SER A 262 2.58 -15.72 14.61
N ALA A 263 3.76 -15.41 14.06
CA ALA A 263 4.76 -16.43 13.75
C ALA A 263 5.30 -17.15 15.00
N ARG A 264 5.61 -16.39 16.06
CA ARG A 264 6.07 -16.95 17.34
C ARG A 264 5.01 -17.82 18.00
N GLU A 265 3.75 -17.40 18.00
CA GLU A 265 2.63 -18.19 18.53
C GLU A 265 2.47 -19.53 17.79
N ALA A 266 2.74 -19.52 16.49
CA ALA A 266 2.71 -20.72 15.65
C ALA A 266 4.03 -21.53 15.66
N VAL A 267 5.01 -21.16 16.50
CA VAL A 267 6.34 -21.81 16.59
C VAL A 267 7.03 -21.89 15.23
N THR A 268 6.93 -20.82 14.44
CA THR A 268 7.58 -20.68 13.14
C THR A 268 8.26 -19.32 12.99
N GLU A 269 8.92 -19.10 11.86
CA GLU A 269 9.57 -17.85 11.53
C GLU A 269 8.89 -17.13 10.37
N GLN A 270 8.48 -15.89 10.61
CA GLN A 270 8.09 -14.94 9.59
C GLN A 270 8.40 -13.53 10.07
N GLU A 271 9.37 -12.89 9.43
CA GLU A 271 9.83 -11.54 9.77
C GLU A 271 9.74 -10.64 8.52
N PRO A 272 8.75 -9.74 8.45
CA PRO A 272 8.66 -8.80 7.34
C PRO A 272 9.89 -7.89 7.25
N GLN A 273 10.27 -7.54 6.03
CA GLN A 273 11.38 -6.64 5.72
C GLN A 273 10.90 -5.53 4.78
N PHE A 274 11.55 -4.36 4.82
CA PHE A 274 11.09 -3.21 4.07
C PHE A 274 12.20 -2.23 3.64
N ILE A 275 11.93 -1.46 2.59
CA ILE A 275 12.63 -0.21 2.25
C ILE A 275 11.63 0.92 2.51
N ASN A 276 12.01 1.89 3.34
CA ASN A 276 11.19 3.06 3.61
C ASN A 276 11.92 4.33 3.14
N GLU A 277 11.54 4.80 1.95
CA GLU A 277 11.99 6.06 1.35
C GLU A 277 10.88 7.13 1.46
N LEU A 278 9.87 6.92 2.32
CA LEU A 278 8.79 7.87 2.53
C LEU A 278 9.24 9.05 3.37
N ALA A 279 8.83 10.25 2.95
CA ALA A 279 9.10 11.50 3.65
C ALA A 279 7.86 12.38 3.67
N SER A 280 7.76 13.24 4.68
CA SER A 280 6.76 14.31 4.68
C SER A 280 6.98 15.24 3.49
N MET A 281 5.89 15.69 2.89
CA MET A 281 5.98 16.72 1.86
C MET A 281 6.37 18.08 2.48
N PRO A 282 7.18 18.89 1.77
CA PRO A 282 7.42 20.26 2.16
C PRO A 282 6.10 21.03 2.28
N THR A 283 5.96 21.86 3.32
CA THR A 283 4.72 22.57 3.69
C THR A 283 4.08 23.34 2.53
N LYS A 284 4.91 23.97 1.67
CA LYS A 284 4.44 24.70 0.47
C LYS A 284 3.77 23.80 -0.56
N ARG A 285 4.28 22.59 -0.77
CA ARG A 285 3.71 21.61 -1.71
C ARG A 285 2.46 20.96 -1.13
N PHE A 286 2.43 20.73 0.18
CA PHE A 286 1.26 20.19 0.88
C PHE A 286 0.04 21.11 0.81
N ALA A 287 0.22 22.42 0.97
CA ALA A 287 -0.86 23.41 0.82
C ALA A 287 -1.43 23.43 -0.62
N LEU A 288 -0.56 23.31 -1.63
CA LEU A 288 -0.97 23.21 -3.04
C LEU A 288 -1.81 21.96 -3.29
N VAL A 289 -1.39 20.83 -2.71
CA VAL A 289 -2.07 19.53 -2.82
C VAL A 289 -3.46 19.57 -2.18
N LEU A 290 -3.64 20.18 -1.01
CA LEU A 290 -4.95 20.22 -0.34
C LEU A 290 -5.91 21.29 -0.92
N GLY A 291 -5.43 22.19 -1.77
CA GLY A 291 -6.17 23.40 -2.16
C GLY A 291 -6.24 24.41 -1.03
N ASN A 292 -6.09 25.71 -1.35
CA ASN A 292 -5.96 26.79 -0.35
C ASN A 292 -7.09 26.85 0.71
N SER A 293 -8.28 26.30 0.43
CA SER A 293 -9.42 26.32 1.36
C SER A 293 -9.33 25.29 2.49
N ALA A 294 -8.67 24.14 2.28
CA ALA A 294 -8.58 23.10 3.31
C ALA A 294 -7.44 23.37 4.31
N TYR A 295 -6.40 24.09 3.87
CA TYR A 295 -5.23 24.41 4.70
C TYR A 295 -5.54 25.41 5.83
N GLN A 296 -6.45 26.37 5.61
CA GLN A 296 -6.83 27.36 6.64
C GLN A 296 -7.44 26.72 7.90
N HIS A 297 -7.97 25.50 7.79
CA HIS A 297 -8.52 24.78 8.93
C HIS A 297 -7.46 24.00 9.73
N VAL A 298 -6.30 23.70 9.12
CA VAL A 298 -5.19 22.98 9.76
C VAL A 298 -4.23 23.95 10.43
N SER A 299 -3.95 25.12 9.83
CA SER A 299 -3.04 26.11 10.42
C SER A 299 -3.57 26.76 11.70
N SER A 300 -4.89 26.78 11.90
CA SER A 300 -5.53 27.34 13.11
C SER A 300 -5.41 26.45 14.34
N LEU A 301 -4.95 25.19 14.17
CA LEU A 301 -4.66 24.27 15.26
C LEU A 301 -3.19 24.34 15.72
N GLU A 302 -2.27 24.75 14.85
CA GLU A 302 -0.84 24.89 15.17
C GLU A 302 -0.48 26.23 15.81
N SER A 303 -1.39 27.22 15.83
CA SER A 303 -1.10 28.57 16.30
C SER A 303 -1.71 28.92 17.67
N ARG A 304 -2.13 27.94 18.48
CA ARG A 304 -2.57 28.23 19.86
C ARG A 304 -1.35 28.28 20.78
N PRO A 305 -0.96 29.46 21.31
CA PRO A 305 0.06 29.51 22.35
C PRO A 305 -0.48 28.79 23.60
N VAL A 306 0.32 27.88 24.13
CA VAL A 306 0.16 27.35 25.47
C VAL A 306 0.41 28.53 26.41
N ASN A 307 -0.65 29.10 26.96
CA ASN A 307 -0.56 30.03 28.07
C ASN A 307 -0.83 29.24 29.36
N ASP A 308 0.15 29.32 30.26
CA ASP A 308 0.14 28.80 31.62
C ASP A 308 -1.06 29.31 32.44
N ALA A 309 -1.71 28.39 33.16
CA ALA A 309 -2.33 28.57 34.47
C ALA A 309 -2.60 27.20 35.11
#